data_AF-A0A9X4ECS6-F1
#
_entry.id   AF-A0A9X4ECS6-F1
#
_cell.length_a   1.000
_cell.length_b   1.000
_cell.length_c   1.000
_cell.angle_alpha   90.00
_cell.angle_beta   90.00
_cell.angle_gamma   90.00
#
_symmetry.space_group_name_H-M   'P 1'
#
loop_
_entity.id
_entity.type
_entity.pdbx_description
1 polymer ?
#
loop_
_entity_poly.entity_id
_entity_poly.type
_entity_poly.pdbx_seq_one_letter_code
_entity_poly.pdbx_strand_id
1 'polypeptide(L)' 'MIGSVILWSGSWIPEGWHLCDGSQLQAMQYQPLFSIIGNKYGGNGTTTFALPDLRQNAIGALQWIIAIMGDYPPRS' A
#
# COMPACT_ATOMS: atom_id res chain seq x y z
N MET A 1 5.97 3.81 9.41
CA MET A 1 6.85 3.92 8.23
C MET A 1 6.00 3.70 6.99
N ILE A 2 6.13 4.56 5.99
CA ILE A 2 5.37 4.40 4.74
C ILE A 2 5.84 3.14 3.99
N GLY A 3 4.88 2.43 3.36
CA GLY A 3 5.14 1.15 2.68
C GLY A 3 5.15 -0.08 3.61
N SER A 4 5.01 0.09 4.92
CA SER A 4 4.83 -1.04 5.84
C SER A 4 3.50 -1.73 5.60
N VAL A 5 3.52 -3.07 5.57
CA VAL A 5 2.34 -3.92 5.42
C VAL A 5 2.08 -4.64 6.74
N ILE A 6 0.85 -4.52 7.26
CA ILE A 6 0.44 -5.15 8.52
C ILE A 6 -0.90 -5.87 8.37
N LEU A 7 -1.16 -6.80 9.29
CA LEU A 7 -2.49 -7.40 9.46
C LEU A 7 -3.35 -6.49 10.33
N TRP A 8 -4.58 -6.27 9.88
CA TRP A 8 -5.59 -5.46 10.53
C TRP A 8 -6.84 -6.29 10.82
N SER A 9 -7.37 -6.19 12.04
CA SER A 9 -8.54 -6.93 12.48
C SER A 9 -9.83 -6.10 12.52
N GLY A 10 -9.75 -4.82 12.18
CA GLY A 10 -10.91 -3.93 12.16
C GLY A 10 -11.68 -4.01 10.85
N SER A 11 -12.98 -3.71 10.89
CA SER A 11 -13.85 -3.73 9.70
C SER A 11 -13.71 -2.49 8.80
N TRP A 12 -12.97 -1.47 9.24
CA TRP A 12 -12.71 -0.24 8.49
C TRP A 12 -11.22 0.04 8.42
N ILE A 13 -10.80 0.72 7.35
CA ILE A 13 -9.40 1.08 7.14
C ILE A 13 -9.17 2.44 7.81
N PRO A 14 -8.21 2.56 8.73
CA PRO A 14 -7.87 3.85 9.34
C PRO A 14 -7.24 4.80 8.31
N GLU A 15 -7.31 6.11 8.58
CA GLU A 15 -6.69 7.11 7.71
C GLU A 15 -5.18 6.86 7.58
N GLY A 16 -4.67 6.99 6.35
CA GLY A 16 -3.27 6.73 6.04
C GLY A 16 -2.89 5.29 5.79
N TRP A 17 -3.88 4.41 5.80
CA TRP A 17 -3.74 3.03 5.39
C TRP A 17 -4.61 2.78 4.16
N HIS A 18 -4.23 1.78 3.39
CA HIS A 18 -5.00 1.28 2.27
C HIS A 18 -5.03 -0.24 2.30
N LEU A 19 -6.09 -0.85 1.80
CA LEU A 19 -6.10 -2.31 1.60
C LEU A 19 -5.04 -2.71 0.58
N CYS A 20 -4.42 -3.86 0.83
CA CYS A 20 -3.58 -4.56 -0.14
C CYS A 20 -4.48 -5.40 -1.05
N ASP A 21 -5.22 -4.74 -1.94
CA ASP A 21 -6.22 -5.36 -2.83
C ASP A 21 -5.90 -5.23 -4.33
N GLY A 22 -4.71 -4.73 -4.68
CA GLY A 22 -4.35 -4.44 -6.07
C GLY A 22 -4.87 -3.09 -6.60
N SER A 23 -5.43 -2.24 -5.74
CA SER A 23 -5.91 -0.91 -6.15
C SER A 23 -4.82 -0.07 -6.81
N GLN A 24 -5.19 0.63 -7.87
CA GLN A 24 -4.32 1.56 -8.58
C GLN A 24 -4.39 2.95 -7.95
N LEU A 25 -3.23 3.48 -7.56
CA LEU A 25 -3.06 4.81 -6.99
C LEU A 25 -2.28 5.71 -7.94
N GLN A 26 -2.51 7.03 -7.82
CA GLN A 26 -1.76 8.01 -8.59
C GLN A 26 -0.36 8.24 -7.99
N ALA A 27 0.67 8.05 -8.80
CA ALA A 27 2.07 8.23 -8.40
C ALA A 27 2.35 9.67 -7.93
N MET A 28 1.69 10.67 -8.53
CA MET A 28 1.86 12.07 -8.12
C MET A 28 1.27 12.38 -6.74
N GLN A 29 0.21 11.69 -6.33
CA GLN A 29 -0.40 11.89 -5.02
C GLN A 29 0.35 11.13 -3.91
N TYR A 30 0.91 9.97 -4.25
CA TYR A 30 1.59 9.08 -3.31
C TYR A 30 3.07 8.90 -3.68
N GLN A 31 3.75 10.00 -4.01
CA GLN A 31 5.17 9.98 -4.42
C GLN A 31 6.08 9.24 -3.43
N PRO A 32 5.97 9.41 -2.09
CA PRO A 32 6.86 8.73 -1.17
C PRO A 32 6.64 7.22 -1.14
N LEU A 33 5.38 6.76 -1.31
CA LEU A 33 5.07 5.33 -1.42
C LEU A 33 5.58 4.76 -2.75
N PHE A 34 5.33 5.47 -3.86
CA PHE A 34 5.79 5.07 -5.18
C PHE A 34 7.32 4.93 -5.25
N SER A 35 8.07 5.81 -4.57
CA SER A 35 9.53 5.71 -4.45
C SER A 35 10.02 4.44 -3.74
N ILE A 36 9.17 3.80 -2.92
CA ILE A 36 9.50 2.57 -2.17
C ILE A 36 9.12 1.33 -2.96
N ILE A 37 7.87 1.24 -3.43
CA ILE A 37 7.34 0.02 -4.06
C ILE A 37 7.41 0.03 -5.59
N GLY A 38 7.55 1.20 -6.20
CA GLY A 38 7.52 1.39 -7.65
C GLY A 38 6.22 0.91 -8.28
N ASN A 39 6.33 0.33 -9.48
CA ASN A 39 5.24 -0.26 -10.24
C ASN A 39 5.24 -1.80 -10.20
N LYS A 40 5.88 -2.39 -9.19
CA LYS A 40 6.11 -3.85 -9.10
C LYS A 40 4.81 -4.67 -9.16
N TYR A 41 3.71 -4.12 -8.65
CA TYR A 41 2.42 -4.79 -8.59
C TYR A 41 1.47 -4.40 -9.73
N GLY A 42 1.94 -3.60 -10.70
CA GLY A 42 1.16 -3.13 -11.84
C GLY A 42 1.01 -1.61 -11.89
N GLY A 43 0.12 -1.15 -12.77
CA GLY A 43 0.02 0.26 -13.17
C GLY A 43 0.87 0.57 -14.40
N ASN A 44 0.82 1.82 -14.88
CA ASN A 44 1.60 2.23 -16.06
C ASN A 44 3.04 2.65 -15.72
N GLY A 45 3.40 2.69 -14.44
CA GLY A 45 4.74 3.02 -13.95
C GLY A 45 5.20 4.45 -14.19
N THR A 46 4.31 5.32 -14.68
CA THR A 46 4.60 6.73 -14.97
C THR A 46 3.64 7.65 -14.22
N THR A 47 2.34 7.38 -14.30
CA THR A 47 1.30 8.16 -13.61
C THR A 47 0.56 7.36 -12.55
N THR A 48 0.51 6.03 -12.68
CA THR A 48 -0.16 5.12 -11.75
C THR A 48 0.73 3.96 -11.37
N PHE A 49 0.53 3.48 -10.15
CA PHE A 49 1.11 2.26 -9.63
C PHE A 49 0.02 1.47 -8.90
N ALA A 50 0.15 0.16 -8.87
CA ALA A 50 -0.75 -0.70 -8.12
C ALA A 50 -0.15 -1.06 -6.76
N LEU A 51 -1.03 -1.26 -5.78
CA LEU A 51 -0.71 -1.86 -4.50
C LEU A 51 -0.56 -3.38 -4.63
N PRO A 52 0.12 -4.06 -3.69
CA PRO A 52 0.10 -5.52 -3.64
C PRO A 52 -1.33 -6.04 -3.44
N ASP A 53 -1.69 -7.14 -4.10
CA ASP A 53 -2.93 -7.88 -3.83
C ASP A 53 -2.62 -9.04 -2.88
N LEU A 54 -2.98 -8.86 -1.61
CA LEU A 54 -2.81 -9.85 -0.54
C LEU A 54 -4.16 -10.36 -0.02
N ARG A 55 -5.26 -10.11 -0.74
CA ARG A 55 -6.60 -10.57 -0.33
C ARG A 55 -6.67 -12.09 -0.22
N GLN A 56 -5.96 -12.81 -1.08
CA GLN A 56 -5.91 -14.27 -1.05
C GLN A 56 -5.06 -14.82 0.12
N ASN A 57 -4.24 -13.98 0.74
CA ASN A 57 -3.41 -14.32 1.90
C ASN A 57 -4.05 -13.90 3.23
N ALA A 58 -5.29 -13.38 3.20
CA ALA A 58 -6.04 -13.04 4.39
C ALA A 58 -6.43 -14.32 5.16
N ILE A 59 -6.22 -14.31 6.48
CA ILE A 59 -6.61 -15.42 7.36
C ILE A 59 -7.88 -15.02 8.11
N GLY A 60 -8.99 -15.70 7.83
CA GLY A 60 -10.27 -15.44 8.48
C GLY A 60 -10.79 -14.02 8.19
N ALA A 61 -11.00 -13.24 9.25
CA ALA A 61 -11.49 -11.85 9.16
C ALA A 61 -10.36 -10.80 9.10
N LEU A 62 -9.08 -11.22 9.06
CA LEU A 62 -7.96 -10.30 9.04
C LEU A 62 -7.71 -9.77 7.63
N GLN A 63 -7.43 -8.48 7.51
CA GLN A 63 -7.17 -7.80 6.25
C GLN A 63 -5.74 -7.27 6.21
N TRP A 64 -5.09 -7.38 5.05
CA TRP A 64 -3.77 -6.79 4.84
C TRP A 64 -3.91 -5.33 4.45
N ILE A 65 -3.27 -4.44 5.20
CA ILE A 65 -3.25 -3.01 4.92
C ILE A 65 -1.80 -2.50 4.78
N ILE A 66 -1.61 -1.50 3.94
CA ILE A 66 -0.33 -0.84 3.67
C ILE A 66 -0.40 0.62 4.10
N ALA A 67 0.65 1.11 4.74
CA ALA A 67 0.79 2.52 5.10
C ALA A 67 1.04 3.35 3.83
N ILE A 68 0.08 4.20 3.47
CA ILE A 68 0.14 5.10 2.31
C ILE A 68 0.54 6.53 2.68
N MET A 69 0.60 6.84 3.98
CA MET A 69 1.13 8.09 4.52
C MET A 69 1.99 7.82 5.77
N GLY A 70 2.80 8.81 6.16
CA GLY A 70 3.66 8.76 7.34
C GLY A 70 5.15 8.89 7.01
N ASP A 71 6.00 8.60 7.99
CA ASP A 71 7.44 8.84 7.86
C ASP A 71 8.09 7.97 6.78
N TYR A 72 8.88 8.63 5.93
CA TYR A 72 9.69 7.99 4.91
C TYR A 72 10.91 7.31 5.56
N PRO A 73 11.15 6.02 5.28
CA PRO A 73 12.27 5.30 5.87
C PRO A 73 13.61 5.88 5.38
N PRO A 74 14.58 6.16 6.27
CA PRO A 74 15.91 6.58 5.86
C PRO A 74 16.59 5.46 5.06
N ARG A 75 17.13 5.79 3.88
CA ARG A 75 18.01 4.89 3.12
C ARG A 75 19.42 5.03 3.71
N SER A 76 19.87 4.06 4.51
CA SER A 76 21.25 3.99 5.01
C SER A 76 22.18 3.35 3.98
#